data_AF-A0A7S3L5Q4-F1
#
_entry.id   AF-A0A7S3L5Q4-F1
#
_cell.length_a   1.000
_cell.length_b   1.000
_cell.length_c   1.000
_cell.angle_alpha   90.00
_cell.angle_beta   90.00
_cell.angle_gamma   90.00
#
_symmetry.space_group_name_H-M   'P 1'
#
loop_
_entity.id
_entity.type
_entity.pdbx_description
1 polymer ?
#
loop_
_entity_poly.entity_id
_entity_poly.type
_entity_poly.pdbx_seq_one_letter_code
_entity_poly.pdbx_strand_id
1 'polypeptide(L)'
;MSIHIDEPSTSNQNGFDDGSFGCDRLDQLNKLLSETRARIQTYEQLKQELEEAEDELQRKRCEIGLFEKTIVQQRKEISRLENMGSLQEFMSFTLCNFCTGGTGHKDERLQTFEKSKATNQDKLQGLKKRHSHMAKKADELKHNAALLKSAEREYEAHYAEKRAMLLNITTATDAKTTLEALCQRHLDLEEEVELLDKVVSSGKPALAKLRAASSNLDSAANWGAFDMMGGGMMATMAKRAAIDRAKTSARGAKAHMEQFKSHVMKLSTSDSCREHDILQSDLSNMGGFSAFCDYFMDSFVIDWVVQSQISQARASCNTAIAKVSGIVKTTETRLVAARGEAAQCKQEETAIVLSFGQQ
;
A
#
# COMPACT_ATOMS: atom_id res chain seq x y z
N MET A 1 -11.25 -24.41 -14.77
CA MET A 1 -10.68 -24.54 -16.12
C MET A 1 -9.20 -24.77 -15.92
N SER A 2 -8.82 -26.04 -15.78
CA SER A 2 -7.47 -26.47 -15.42
C SER A 2 -6.60 -26.42 -16.66
N ILE A 3 -5.47 -25.73 -16.58
CA ILE A 3 -4.49 -25.71 -17.66
C ILE A 3 -3.44 -26.76 -17.30
N HIS A 4 -3.50 -27.89 -18.00
CA HIS A 4 -2.45 -28.90 -18.06
C HIS A 4 -1.28 -28.30 -18.85
N ILE A 5 -0.10 -28.25 -18.25
CA ILE A 5 1.13 -27.87 -18.95
C ILE A 5 1.88 -29.18 -19.16
N ASP A 6 1.96 -29.61 -20.41
CA ASP A 6 2.72 -30.78 -20.85
C ASP A 6 4.23 -30.52 -20.65
N GLU A 7 4.90 -31.43 -19.95
CA GLU A 7 6.36 -31.54 -19.96
C GLU A 7 6.83 -32.16 -21.29
N PRO A 8 7.83 -31.60 -21.98
CA PRO A 8 8.48 -32.30 -23.08
C PRO A 8 9.57 -33.23 -22.55
N SER A 9 9.43 -34.48 -22.99
CA SER A 9 10.31 -35.64 -22.81
C SER A 9 11.79 -35.40 -23.13
N THR A 10 12.63 -36.03 -22.32
CA THR A 10 14.07 -36.18 -22.44
C THR A 10 14.49 -36.98 -23.69
N SER A 11 15.27 -36.37 -24.57
CA SER A 11 16.36 -37.06 -25.31
C SER A 11 17.11 -36.07 -26.20
N ASN A 12 18.22 -35.52 -25.70
CA ASN A 12 19.37 -35.28 -26.58
C ASN A 12 20.65 -35.21 -25.74
N GLN A 13 21.31 -36.37 -25.60
CA GLN A 13 22.72 -36.42 -25.23
C GLN A 13 23.53 -36.05 -26.48
N ASN A 14 23.79 -34.77 -26.67
CA ASN A 14 24.89 -34.32 -27.51
C ASN A 14 25.85 -33.55 -26.61
N GLY A 15 27.05 -34.08 -26.46
CA GLY A 15 28.15 -33.40 -25.79
C GLY A 15 28.40 -32.06 -26.48
N PHE A 16 28.10 -30.98 -25.76
CA PHE A 16 28.43 -29.63 -26.15
C PHE A 16 29.84 -29.32 -25.63
N ASP A 17 30.82 -29.53 -26.51
CA ASP A 17 32.20 -29.12 -26.31
C ASP A 17 32.30 -27.63 -26.71
N ASP A 18 32.03 -26.72 -25.77
CA ASP A 18 31.64 -25.34 -26.12
C ASP A 18 32.23 -24.24 -25.22
N GLY A 19 33.48 -24.42 -24.80
CA GLY A 19 34.20 -23.43 -23.98
C GLY A 19 34.38 -22.05 -24.65
N SER A 20 34.27 -21.97 -25.99
CA SER A 20 34.44 -20.73 -26.76
C SER A 20 33.14 -19.95 -26.96
N PHE A 21 32.02 -20.60 -27.25
CA PHE A 21 30.76 -19.91 -27.56
C PHE A 21 30.02 -19.42 -26.30
N GLY A 22 30.19 -20.11 -25.17
CA GLY A 22 29.64 -19.67 -23.88
C GLY A 22 30.26 -18.37 -23.38
N CYS A 23 31.55 -18.14 -23.65
CA CYS A 23 32.25 -16.91 -23.25
C CYS A 23 31.77 -15.69 -24.06
N ASP A 24 31.66 -15.84 -25.38
CA ASP A 24 31.21 -14.76 -26.27
C ASP A 24 29.78 -14.29 -25.96
N ARG A 25 28.87 -15.21 -25.63
CA ARG A 25 27.49 -14.86 -25.26
C ARG A 25 27.42 -14.14 -23.91
N LEU A 26 28.26 -14.52 -22.96
CA LEU A 26 28.32 -13.90 -21.64
C LEU A 26 28.79 -12.44 -21.72
N ASP A 27 29.76 -12.15 -22.59
CA ASP A 27 30.23 -10.80 -22.87
C ASP A 27 29.18 -9.94 -23.58
N GLN A 28 28.44 -10.53 -24.53
CA GLN A 28 27.29 -9.87 -25.15
C GLN A 28 26.22 -9.51 -24.11
N LEU A 29 25.90 -10.42 -23.19
CA LEU A 29 24.92 -10.17 -22.12
C LEU A 29 25.40 -9.09 -21.15
N ASN A 30 26.69 -9.05 -20.81
CA ASN A 30 27.28 -7.96 -20.03
C ASN A 30 27.05 -6.59 -20.67
N LYS A 31 27.33 -6.49 -21.97
CA LYS A 31 27.10 -5.27 -22.74
C LYS A 31 25.62 -4.90 -22.77
N LEU A 32 24.73 -5.83 -23.14
CA LEU A 32 23.29 -5.60 -23.21
C LEU A 32 22.70 -5.18 -21.87
N LEU A 33 23.13 -5.79 -20.76
CA LEU A 33 22.70 -5.41 -19.40
C LEU A 33 23.14 -3.99 -19.04
N SER A 34 24.36 -3.58 -19.41
CA SER A 34 24.82 -2.21 -19.19
C SER A 34 24.05 -1.18 -20.01
N GLU A 35 23.76 -1.48 -21.28
CA GLU A 35 23.04 -0.59 -22.20
C GLU A 35 21.58 -0.44 -21.81
N THR A 36 20.91 -1.55 -21.48
CA THR A 36 19.52 -1.54 -20.98
C THR A 36 19.41 -0.85 -19.63
N ARG A 37 20.37 -1.04 -18.71
CA ARG A 37 20.41 -0.30 -17.44
C ARG A 37 20.55 1.22 -17.65
N ALA A 38 21.43 1.65 -18.57
CA ALA A 38 21.56 3.07 -18.90
C ALA A 38 20.25 3.62 -19.48
N ARG A 39 19.58 2.86 -20.37
CA ARG A 39 18.25 3.22 -20.90
C ARG A 39 17.20 3.37 -19.80
N ILE A 40 17.12 2.42 -18.86
CA ILE A 40 16.19 2.49 -17.72
C ILE A 40 16.40 3.78 -16.93
N GLN A 41 17.65 4.11 -16.58
CA GLN A 41 17.97 5.35 -15.87
C GLN A 41 17.53 6.60 -16.64
N THR A 42 17.73 6.63 -17.96
CA THR A 42 17.25 7.75 -18.78
C THR A 42 15.73 7.85 -18.78
N TYR A 43 15.01 6.73 -18.85
CA TYR A 43 13.54 6.74 -18.81
C TYR A 43 12.99 7.11 -17.44
N GLU A 44 13.66 6.75 -16.35
CA GLU A 44 13.32 7.20 -15.00
C GLU A 44 13.47 8.72 -14.85
N GLN A 45 14.58 9.29 -15.36
CA GLN A 45 14.77 10.75 -15.40
C GLN A 45 13.68 11.44 -16.21
N LEU A 46 13.35 10.92 -17.40
CA LEU A 46 12.28 11.46 -18.24
C LEU A 46 10.90 11.35 -17.58
N LYS A 47 10.65 10.31 -16.79
CA LYS A 47 9.42 10.15 -16.02
C LYS A 47 9.33 11.19 -14.90
N GLN A 48 10.44 11.51 -14.23
CA GLN A 48 10.48 12.59 -13.25
C GLN A 48 10.23 13.96 -13.92
N GLU A 49 10.89 14.24 -15.05
CA GLU A 49 10.64 15.46 -15.83
C GLU A 49 9.19 15.57 -16.30
N LEU A 50 8.55 14.45 -16.63
CA LEU A 50 7.12 14.41 -16.98
C LEU A 50 6.25 14.83 -15.80
N GLU A 51 6.49 14.29 -14.60
CA GLU A 51 5.73 14.63 -13.40
C GLU A 51 5.84 16.13 -13.08
N GLU A 52 7.06 16.68 -13.15
CA GLU A 52 7.30 18.12 -12.97
C GLU A 52 6.59 18.97 -14.05
N ALA A 53 6.60 18.53 -15.31
CA ALA A 53 5.92 19.20 -16.41
C ALA A 53 4.39 19.15 -16.30
N GLU A 54 3.82 18.02 -15.87
CA GLU A 54 2.39 17.85 -15.61
C GLU A 54 1.91 18.74 -14.45
N ASP A 55 2.70 18.84 -13.39
CA ASP A 55 2.46 19.75 -12.27
C ASP A 55 2.47 21.22 -12.72
N GLU A 56 3.45 21.63 -13.53
CA GLU A 56 3.51 22.99 -14.05
C GLU A 56 2.32 23.28 -14.99
N LEU A 57 1.95 22.32 -15.85
CA LEU A 57 0.76 22.43 -16.68
C LEU A 57 -0.51 22.62 -15.85
N GLN A 58 -0.66 21.87 -14.76
CA GLN A 58 -1.78 22.01 -13.85
C GLN A 58 -1.83 23.39 -13.19
N ARG A 59 -0.68 23.92 -12.74
CA ARG A 59 -0.58 25.29 -12.19
C ARG A 59 -0.98 26.33 -13.24
N LYS A 60 -0.49 26.20 -14.47
CA LYS A 60 -0.85 27.10 -15.57
C LYS A 60 -2.31 27.00 -15.96
N ARG A 61 -2.90 25.80 -15.89
CA ARG A 61 -4.33 25.58 -16.10
C ARG A 61 -5.17 26.30 -15.04
N CYS A 62 -4.76 26.24 -13.77
CA CYS A 62 -5.39 27.00 -12.69
C CYS A 62 -5.28 28.53 -12.91
N GLU A 63 -4.10 29.01 -13.32
CA GLU A 63 -3.86 30.41 -13.65
C GLU A 63 -4.78 30.89 -14.80
N ILE A 64 -4.88 30.10 -15.87
CA ILE A 64 -5.82 30.32 -16.99
C ILE A 64 -7.26 30.44 -16.47
N GLY A 65 -7.69 29.51 -15.61
CA GLY A 65 -9.04 29.54 -15.03
C GLY A 65 -9.33 30.76 -14.17
N LEU A 66 -8.33 31.30 -13.46
CA LEU A 66 -8.45 32.55 -12.70
C LEU A 66 -8.62 33.75 -13.64
N PHE A 67 -7.79 33.86 -14.68
CA PHE A 67 -7.92 34.93 -15.67
C PHE A 67 -9.26 34.89 -16.40
N GLU A 68 -9.76 33.69 -16.74
CA GLU A 68 -11.09 33.53 -17.34
C GLU A 68 -12.21 34.04 -16.42
N LYS A 69 -12.16 33.71 -15.12
CA LYS A 69 -13.12 34.22 -14.13
C LYS A 69 -13.05 35.74 -14.01
N THR A 70 -11.85 36.32 -13.94
CA THR A 70 -11.64 37.78 -13.87
C THR A 70 -12.22 38.48 -15.10
N ILE A 71 -11.97 37.95 -16.30
CA ILE A 71 -12.52 38.53 -17.54
C ILE A 71 -14.06 38.46 -17.55
N VAL A 72 -14.66 37.37 -17.05
CA VAL A 72 -16.12 37.25 -16.94
C VAL A 72 -16.69 38.26 -15.94
N GLN A 73 -16.04 38.47 -14.80
CA GLN A 73 -16.45 39.49 -13.82
C GLN A 73 -16.36 40.90 -14.43
N GLN A 74 -15.24 41.23 -15.08
CA GLN A 74 -15.04 42.51 -15.77
C GLN A 74 -16.12 42.75 -16.83
N ARG A 75 -16.50 41.73 -17.60
CA ARG A 75 -17.62 41.83 -18.57
C ARG A 75 -18.94 42.16 -17.88
N LYS A 76 -19.27 41.50 -16.77
CA LYS A 76 -20.49 41.77 -16.01
C LYS A 76 -20.51 43.18 -15.43
N GLU A 77 -19.36 43.69 -14.97
CA GLU A 77 -19.23 45.05 -14.45
C GLU A 77 -19.38 46.10 -15.55
N ILE A 78 -18.74 45.90 -16.70
CA ILE A 78 -18.91 46.75 -17.89
C ILE A 78 -20.38 46.81 -18.29
N SER A 79 -21.05 45.66 -18.46
CA SER A 79 -22.47 45.63 -18.83
C SER A 79 -23.40 46.24 -17.77
N ARG A 80 -23.08 46.13 -16.48
CA ARG A 80 -23.85 46.81 -15.43
C ARG A 80 -23.70 48.33 -15.53
N LEU A 81 -22.49 48.82 -15.75
CA LEU A 81 -22.22 50.24 -15.90
C LEU A 81 -22.87 50.81 -17.16
N GLU A 82 -22.81 50.11 -18.29
CA GLU A 82 -23.45 50.52 -19.55
C GLU A 82 -24.96 50.70 -19.38
N ASN A 83 -25.63 49.73 -18.74
CA ASN A 83 -27.08 49.71 -18.57
C ASN A 83 -27.61 50.58 -17.41
N MET A 84 -26.74 51.20 -16.60
CA MET A 84 -27.15 52.18 -15.58
C MET A 84 -27.60 53.48 -16.26
N GLY A 85 -28.90 53.74 -16.23
CA GLY A 85 -29.53 54.96 -16.76
C GLY A 85 -29.68 56.10 -15.73
N SER A 86 -29.58 55.80 -14.43
CA SER A 86 -29.78 56.75 -13.33
C SER A 86 -28.46 57.16 -12.67
N LEU A 87 -28.25 58.47 -12.49
CA LEU A 87 -27.09 59.05 -11.80
C LEU A 87 -27.05 58.62 -10.32
N GLN A 88 -28.21 58.36 -9.71
CA GLN A 88 -28.34 57.89 -8.33
C GLN A 88 -27.91 56.42 -8.16
N GLU A 89 -28.22 55.56 -9.14
CA GLU A 89 -27.76 54.16 -9.17
C GLU A 89 -26.25 54.08 -9.36
N PHE A 90 -25.70 54.93 -10.24
CA PHE A 90 -24.26 55.05 -10.43
C PHE A 90 -23.54 55.53 -9.16
N MET A 91 -24.06 56.55 -8.47
CA MET A 91 -23.48 57.08 -7.24
C MET A 91 -23.55 56.07 -6.08
N SER A 92 -24.66 55.34 -5.93
CA SER A 92 -24.79 54.28 -4.92
C SER A 92 -23.80 53.12 -5.15
N PHE A 93 -23.63 52.69 -6.41
CA PHE A 93 -22.64 51.69 -6.79
C PHE A 93 -21.19 52.16 -6.57
N THR A 94 -20.93 53.44 -6.85
CA THR A 94 -19.59 54.04 -6.72
C THR A 94 -19.18 54.27 -5.26
N LEU A 95 -20.11 54.68 -4.39
CA LEU A 95 -19.89 54.85 -2.96
C LEU A 95 -19.59 53.52 -2.24
N CYS A 96 -20.20 52.41 -2.69
CA CYS A 96 -19.96 51.09 -2.12
C CYS A 96 -18.57 50.51 -2.45
N ASN A 97 -17.94 50.96 -3.55
CA ASN A 97 -16.62 50.51 -4.01
C ASN A 97 -15.50 51.57 -3.78
N PHE A 98 -15.76 52.60 -2.97
CA PHE A 98 -14.89 53.78 -2.83
C PHE A 98 -13.53 53.53 -2.15
N CYS A 99 -13.22 52.32 -1.71
CA CYS A 99 -11.95 52.00 -1.05
C CYS A 99 -10.74 51.86 -1.99
N THR A 100 -10.84 52.16 -3.29
CA THR A 100 -9.71 52.09 -4.24
C THR A 100 -9.46 53.35 -5.08
N GLY A 101 -9.69 54.54 -4.51
CA GLY A 101 -8.94 55.77 -4.87
C GLY A 101 -9.08 56.33 -6.30
N GLY A 102 -10.18 56.11 -7.02
CA GLY A 102 -10.39 56.66 -8.36
C GLY A 102 -11.62 57.57 -8.45
N THR A 103 -11.42 58.89 -8.52
CA THR A 103 -12.47 59.91 -8.74
C THR A 103 -12.63 60.20 -10.24
N GLY A 104 -13.22 59.26 -10.99
CA GLY A 104 -13.46 59.41 -12.43
C GLY A 104 -14.95 59.35 -12.80
N HIS A 105 -15.34 60.04 -13.88
CA HIS A 105 -16.69 59.98 -14.46
C HIS A 105 -16.97 58.58 -15.06
N LYS A 106 -18.25 58.22 -15.28
CA LYS A 106 -18.68 56.91 -15.80
C LYS A 106 -17.83 56.41 -16.97
N ASP A 107 -17.53 57.30 -17.93
CA ASP A 107 -16.78 56.98 -19.14
C ASP A 107 -15.30 56.63 -18.88
N GLU A 108 -14.67 57.29 -17.91
CA GLU A 108 -13.26 57.04 -17.56
C GLU A 108 -13.08 55.68 -16.88
N ARG A 109 -14.05 55.29 -16.04
CA ARG A 109 -14.07 53.94 -15.43
C ARG A 109 -14.32 52.86 -16.48
N LEU A 110 -15.24 53.10 -17.42
CA LEU A 110 -15.53 52.18 -18.51
C LEU A 110 -14.28 51.95 -19.37
N GLN A 111 -13.59 53.01 -19.78
CA GLN A 111 -12.30 52.90 -20.49
C GLN A 111 -11.23 52.14 -19.68
N THR A 112 -11.17 52.34 -18.37
CA THR A 112 -10.21 51.64 -17.50
C THR A 112 -10.49 50.13 -17.45
N PHE A 113 -11.76 49.74 -17.32
CA PHE A 113 -12.17 48.33 -17.35
C PHE A 113 -11.96 47.70 -18.72
N GLU A 114 -12.24 48.41 -19.81
CA GLU A 114 -11.99 47.94 -21.17
C GLU A 114 -10.50 47.69 -21.44
N LYS A 115 -9.62 48.65 -21.06
CA LYS A 115 -8.16 48.48 -21.15
C LYS A 115 -7.65 47.32 -20.30
N SER A 116 -8.15 47.17 -19.07
CA SER A 116 -7.79 46.07 -18.18
C SER A 116 -8.24 44.71 -18.74
N LYS A 117 -9.46 44.64 -19.30
CA LYS A 117 -10.01 43.45 -19.95
C LYS A 117 -9.18 43.05 -21.16
N ALA A 118 -8.85 43.99 -22.06
CA ALA A 118 -8.00 43.74 -23.22
C ALA A 118 -6.62 43.18 -22.80
N THR A 119 -5.98 43.82 -21.82
CA THR A 119 -4.70 43.37 -21.26
C THR A 119 -4.78 41.94 -20.69
N ASN A 120 -5.85 41.61 -19.97
CA ASN A 120 -6.07 40.27 -19.43
C ASN A 120 -6.37 39.24 -20.53
N GLN A 121 -7.06 39.63 -21.62
CA GLN A 121 -7.29 38.78 -22.78
C GLN A 121 -5.99 38.44 -23.51
N ASP A 122 -5.09 39.41 -23.70
CA ASP A 122 -3.77 39.18 -24.30
C ASP A 122 -2.92 38.25 -23.43
N LYS A 123 -2.90 38.47 -22.12
CA LYS A 123 -2.23 37.57 -21.15
C LYS A 123 -2.79 36.15 -21.20
N LEU A 124 -4.12 36.01 -21.24
CA LEU A 124 -4.79 34.72 -21.35
C LEU A 124 -4.40 34.00 -22.65
N GLN A 125 -4.34 34.71 -23.78
CA GLN A 125 -3.93 34.13 -25.05
C GLN A 125 -2.46 33.68 -25.01
N GLY A 126 -1.57 34.47 -24.41
CA GLY A 126 -0.18 34.12 -24.19
C GLY A 126 -0.02 32.87 -23.31
N LEU A 127 -0.76 32.80 -22.20
CA LEU A 127 -0.77 31.63 -21.30
C LEU A 127 -1.30 30.37 -22.00
N LYS A 128 -2.39 30.47 -22.78
CA LYS A 128 -2.94 29.34 -23.54
C LYS A 128 -1.97 28.81 -24.59
N LYS A 129 -1.24 29.68 -25.29
CA LYS A 129 -0.19 29.27 -26.25
C LYS A 129 0.94 28.53 -25.55
N ARG A 130 1.44 29.06 -24.42
CA ARG A 130 2.50 28.41 -23.62
C ARG A 130 2.04 27.06 -23.07
N HIS A 131 0.82 26.99 -22.53
CA HIS A 131 0.22 25.74 -22.06
C HIS A 131 0.12 24.70 -23.19
N SER A 132 -0.29 25.11 -24.40
CA SER A 132 -0.36 24.20 -25.55
C SER A 132 1.03 23.67 -25.97
N HIS A 133 2.06 24.50 -25.96
CA HIS A 133 3.42 24.06 -26.28
C HIS A 133 3.99 23.12 -25.21
N MET A 134 3.80 23.46 -23.93
CA MET A 134 4.16 22.62 -22.80
C MET A 134 3.43 21.27 -22.81
N ALA A 135 2.14 21.27 -23.17
CA ALA A 135 1.34 20.04 -23.26
C ALA A 135 1.90 19.09 -24.32
N LYS A 136 2.31 19.59 -25.48
CA LYS A 136 2.96 18.77 -26.52
C LYS A 136 4.27 18.15 -26.01
N LYS A 137 5.10 18.92 -25.31
CA LYS A 137 6.34 18.41 -24.70
C LYS A 137 6.04 17.34 -23.63
N ALA A 138 5.02 17.53 -22.81
CA ALA A 138 4.58 16.53 -21.84
C ALA A 138 4.08 15.25 -22.54
N ASP A 139 3.36 15.36 -23.65
CA ASP A 139 2.93 14.20 -24.44
C ASP A 139 4.13 13.41 -25.02
N GLU A 140 5.18 14.11 -25.49
CA GLU A 140 6.44 13.48 -25.95
C GLU A 140 7.17 12.76 -24.81
N LEU A 141 7.31 13.42 -23.65
CA LEU A 141 7.90 12.83 -22.45
C LEU A 141 7.12 11.59 -21.98
N LYS A 142 5.78 11.65 -22.04
CA LYS A 142 4.89 10.55 -21.71
C LYS A 142 5.06 9.35 -22.62
N HIS A 143 5.26 9.58 -23.92
CA HIS A 143 5.55 8.51 -24.86
C HIS A 143 6.86 7.79 -24.52
N ASN A 144 7.92 8.56 -24.23
CA ASN A 144 9.22 7.99 -23.86
C ASN A 144 9.17 7.27 -22.49
N ALA A 145 8.50 7.86 -21.50
CA ALA A 145 8.32 7.23 -20.19
C ALA A 145 7.49 5.94 -20.25
N ALA A 146 6.60 5.80 -21.24
CA ALA A 146 5.87 4.55 -21.47
C ALA A 146 6.79 3.39 -21.91
N LEU A 147 7.96 3.69 -22.49
CA LEU A 147 8.96 2.68 -22.88
C LEU A 147 9.77 2.14 -21.69
N LEU A 148 9.66 2.75 -20.50
CA LEU A 148 10.33 2.28 -19.28
C LEU A 148 10.01 0.81 -19.00
N LYS A 149 8.73 0.44 -19.02
CA LYS A 149 8.29 -0.94 -18.75
C LYS A 149 8.82 -1.96 -19.75
N SER A 150 9.00 -1.57 -21.02
CA SER A 150 9.62 -2.46 -22.01
C SER A 150 11.12 -2.63 -21.76
N ALA A 151 11.83 -1.56 -21.40
CA ALA A 151 13.25 -1.64 -21.09
C ALA A 151 13.53 -2.43 -19.80
N GLU A 152 12.67 -2.30 -18.78
CA GLU A 152 12.70 -3.12 -17.56
C GLU A 152 12.56 -4.61 -17.91
N ARG A 153 11.60 -4.97 -18.77
CA ARG A 153 11.42 -6.36 -19.23
C ARG A 153 12.61 -6.88 -20.04
N GLU A 154 13.19 -6.07 -20.91
CA GLU A 154 14.41 -6.43 -21.66
C GLU A 154 15.57 -6.70 -20.70
N TYR A 155 15.76 -5.83 -19.71
CA TYR A 155 16.78 -6.02 -18.68
C TYR A 155 16.56 -7.31 -17.88
N GLU A 156 15.33 -7.55 -17.41
CA GLU A 156 14.96 -8.78 -16.69
C GLU A 156 15.21 -10.04 -17.54
N ALA A 157 14.90 -10.00 -18.83
CA ALA A 157 15.13 -11.12 -19.74
C ALA A 157 16.63 -11.43 -19.91
N HIS A 158 17.45 -10.40 -20.14
CA HIS A 158 18.90 -10.56 -20.24
C HIS A 158 19.53 -11.03 -18.92
N TYR A 159 19.03 -10.53 -17.79
CA TYR A 159 19.47 -10.95 -16.47
C TYR A 159 19.13 -12.43 -16.22
N ALA A 160 17.90 -12.83 -16.52
CA ALA A 160 17.45 -14.22 -16.39
C ALA A 160 18.25 -15.17 -17.27
N GLU A 161 18.56 -14.78 -18.51
CA GLU A 161 19.42 -15.55 -19.41
C GLU A 161 20.83 -15.72 -18.82
N LYS A 162 21.45 -14.62 -18.36
CA LYS A 162 22.79 -14.68 -17.75
C LYS A 162 22.83 -15.56 -16.50
N ARG A 163 21.81 -15.42 -15.64
CA ARG A 163 21.62 -16.25 -14.44
C ARG A 163 21.47 -17.73 -14.79
N ALA A 164 20.69 -18.07 -15.81
CA ALA A 164 20.51 -19.45 -16.26
C ALA A 164 21.82 -20.03 -16.81
N MET A 165 22.59 -19.24 -17.57
CA MET A 165 23.91 -19.67 -18.05
C MET A 165 24.84 -19.99 -16.88
N LEU A 166 24.91 -19.12 -15.86
CA LEU A 166 25.74 -19.31 -14.66
C LEU A 166 25.42 -20.61 -13.90
N LEU A 167 24.13 -20.91 -13.71
CA LEU A 167 23.68 -22.14 -13.05
C LEU A 167 24.00 -23.39 -13.91
N ASN A 168 24.00 -23.24 -15.23
CA ASN A 168 24.25 -24.33 -16.17
C ASN A 168 25.73 -24.52 -16.54
N ILE A 169 26.65 -23.68 -16.03
CA ILE A 169 28.09 -23.87 -16.25
C ILE A 169 28.50 -25.26 -15.76
N THR A 170 29.14 -26.04 -16.64
CA THR A 170 29.56 -27.43 -16.38
C THR A 170 30.72 -27.51 -15.40
N THR A 171 31.57 -26.49 -15.33
CA THR A 171 32.63 -26.38 -14.33
C THR A 171 32.08 -25.85 -13.01
N ALA A 172 32.34 -26.59 -11.91
CA ALA A 172 32.05 -26.10 -10.58
C ALA A 172 32.94 -24.88 -10.31
N THR A 173 32.31 -23.71 -10.17
CA THR A 173 32.97 -22.46 -9.78
C THR A 173 32.43 -22.00 -8.43
N ASP A 174 33.24 -21.25 -7.67
CA ASP A 174 32.81 -20.64 -6.41
C ASP A 174 31.57 -19.75 -6.63
N ALA A 175 31.50 -19.06 -7.78
CA ALA A 175 30.35 -18.25 -8.18
C ALA A 175 29.08 -19.09 -8.38
N LYS A 176 29.18 -20.26 -9.02
CA LYS A 176 28.02 -21.16 -9.22
C LYS A 176 27.50 -21.72 -7.90
N THR A 177 28.40 -22.25 -7.07
CA THR A 177 28.02 -22.87 -5.79
C THR A 177 27.42 -21.85 -4.82
N THR A 178 27.98 -20.64 -4.76
CA THR A 178 27.41 -19.54 -3.97
C THR A 178 26.07 -19.06 -4.52
N LEU A 179 25.92 -18.98 -5.85
CA LEU A 179 24.66 -18.63 -6.50
C LEU A 179 23.56 -19.66 -6.21
N GLU A 180 23.84 -20.95 -6.32
CA GLU A 180 22.92 -22.03 -5.98
C GLU A 180 22.48 -21.96 -4.51
N ALA A 181 23.42 -21.75 -3.59
CA ALA A 181 23.13 -21.60 -2.16
C ALA A 181 22.27 -20.35 -1.86
N LEU A 182 22.54 -19.22 -2.52
CA LEU A 182 21.74 -18.00 -2.38
C LEU A 182 20.33 -18.18 -2.96
N CYS A 183 20.19 -18.89 -4.09
CA CYS A 183 18.89 -19.18 -4.68
C CYS A 183 18.04 -20.05 -3.75
N GLN A 184 18.62 -21.11 -3.20
CA GLN A 184 17.92 -21.96 -2.23
C GLN A 184 17.52 -21.15 -0.99
N ARG A 185 18.46 -20.39 -0.42
CA ARG A 185 18.17 -19.54 0.74
C ARG A 185 17.08 -18.50 0.46
N HIS A 186 17.06 -17.93 -0.74
CA HIS A 186 16.02 -16.96 -1.13
C HIS A 186 14.64 -17.62 -1.17
N LEU A 187 14.53 -18.82 -1.76
CA LEU A 187 13.28 -19.58 -1.79
C LEU A 187 12.79 -19.93 -0.38
N ASP A 188 13.68 -20.40 0.49
CA ASP A 188 13.35 -20.74 1.88
C ASP A 188 12.85 -19.48 2.64
N LEU A 189 13.50 -18.33 2.43
CA LEU A 189 13.10 -17.05 3.03
C LEU A 189 11.78 -16.51 2.46
N GLU A 190 11.50 -16.69 1.17
CA GLU A 190 10.23 -16.28 0.55
C GLU A 190 9.06 -17.10 1.12
N GLU A 191 9.23 -18.41 1.27
CA GLU A 191 8.26 -19.28 1.93
C GLU A 191 8.02 -18.84 3.39
N GLU A 192 9.10 -18.58 4.13
CA GLU A 192 9.01 -18.09 5.51
C GLU A 192 8.25 -16.76 5.58
N VAL A 193 8.57 -15.80 4.71
CA VAL A 193 7.90 -14.49 4.62
C VAL A 193 6.41 -14.66 4.34
N GLU A 194 6.03 -15.54 3.41
CA GLU A 194 4.63 -15.80 3.09
C GLU A 194 3.86 -16.36 4.30
N LEU A 195 4.45 -17.32 5.02
CA LEU A 195 3.85 -17.91 6.21
C LEU A 195 3.73 -16.90 7.36
N LEU A 196 4.78 -16.11 7.61
CA LEU A 196 4.78 -15.04 8.61
C LEU A 196 3.70 -13.99 8.31
N ASP A 197 3.56 -13.58 7.04
CA ASP A 197 2.55 -12.61 6.63
C ASP A 197 1.12 -13.15 6.83
N LYS A 198 0.88 -14.43 6.53
CA LYS A 198 -0.40 -15.13 6.82
C LYS A 198 -0.72 -15.14 8.32
N VAL A 199 0.28 -15.33 9.18
CA VAL A 199 0.09 -15.28 10.65
C VAL A 199 -0.26 -13.87 11.09
N VAL A 200 0.48 -12.85 10.65
CA VAL A 200 0.20 -11.45 11.03
C VAL A 200 -1.16 -10.98 10.52
N SER A 201 -1.48 -11.29 9.26
CA SER A 201 -2.74 -10.88 8.61
C SER A 201 -3.97 -11.54 9.22
N SER A 202 -3.87 -12.80 9.69
CA SER A 202 -4.95 -13.49 10.41
C SER A 202 -5.02 -13.11 11.91
N GLY A 203 -3.89 -12.79 12.53
CA GLY A 203 -3.80 -12.43 13.95
C GLY A 203 -4.42 -11.06 14.27
N LYS A 204 -4.29 -10.07 13.37
CA LYS A 204 -4.87 -8.72 13.56
C LYS A 204 -6.41 -8.73 13.69
N PRO A 205 -7.17 -9.35 12.76
CA PRO A 205 -8.61 -9.54 12.91
C PRO A 205 -9.00 -10.33 14.16
N ALA A 206 -8.25 -11.38 14.49
CA ALA A 206 -8.49 -12.17 15.70
C ALA A 206 -8.39 -11.29 16.96
N LEU A 207 -7.30 -10.50 17.09
CA LEU A 207 -7.13 -9.54 18.18
C LEU A 207 -8.24 -8.51 18.27
N ALA A 208 -8.69 -7.97 17.13
CA ALA A 208 -9.78 -7.00 17.11
C ALA A 208 -11.08 -7.59 17.67
N LYS A 209 -11.42 -8.82 17.27
CA LYS A 209 -12.63 -9.50 17.76
C LYS A 209 -12.52 -9.91 19.23
N LEU A 210 -11.34 -10.33 19.68
CA LEU A 210 -11.07 -10.60 21.10
C LEU A 210 -11.24 -9.34 21.96
N ARG A 211 -10.69 -8.21 21.52
CA ARG A 211 -10.86 -6.92 22.23
C ARG A 211 -12.32 -6.48 22.27
N ALA A 212 -13.07 -6.69 21.19
CA ALA A 212 -14.50 -6.42 21.16
C ALA A 212 -15.29 -7.33 22.14
N ALA A 213 -14.95 -8.62 22.20
CA ALA A 213 -15.54 -9.54 23.17
C ALA A 213 -15.24 -9.12 24.61
N SER A 214 -13.98 -8.74 24.91
CA SER A 214 -13.58 -8.21 26.21
C SER A 214 -14.36 -6.94 26.59
N SER A 215 -14.52 -5.98 25.66
CA SER A 215 -15.26 -4.73 25.93
C SER A 215 -16.75 -4.98 26.20
N ASN A 216 -17.37 -5.94 25.50
CA ASN A 216 -18.75 -6.32 25.76
C ASN A 216 -18.92 -7.05 27.10
N LEU A 217 -17.94 -7.88 27.50
CA LEU A 217 -17.90 -8.50 28.84
C LEU A 217 -17.74 -7.46 29.95
N ASP A 218 -16.91 -6.44 29.75
CA ASP A 218 -16.75 -5.33 30.69
C ASP A 218 -18.05 -4.55 30.88
N SER A 219 -18.76 -4.30 29.77
CA SER A 219 -20.09 -3.68 29.80
C SER A 219 -21.10 -4.54 30.57
N ALA A 220 -21.11 -5.86 30.34
CA ALA A 220 -21.98 -6.80 31.05
C ALA A 220 -21.66 -6.85 32.56
N ALA A 221 -20.37 -6.79 32.94
CA ALA A 221 -19.94 -6.76 34.33
C ALA A 221 -20.41 -5.49 35.06
N ASN A 222 -20.35 -4.34 34.39
CA ASN A 222 -20.79 -3.05 34.96
C ASN A 222 -22.31 -3.01 35.17
N TRP A 223 -23.10 -3.53 34.22
CA TRP A 223 -24.55 -3.67 34.42
C TRP A 223 -24.90 -4.69 35.51
N GLY A 224 -24.10 -5.75 35.68
CA GLY A 224 -24.24 -6.70 36.79
C GLY A 224 -24.02 -6.09 38.17
N ALA A 225 -23.06 -5.16 38.30
CA ALA A 225 -22.85 -4.43 39.55
C ALA A 225 -24.01 -3.46 39.86
N PHE A 226 -24.61 -2.85 38.84
CA PHE A 226 -25.77 -1.96 38.99
C PHE A 226 -27.05 -2.73 39.37
N ASP A 227 -27.23 -3.96 38.84
CA ASP A 227 -28.32 -4.88 39.20
C ASP A 227 -28.28 -5.26 40.70
N MET A 228 -27.06 -5.49 41.24
CA MET A 228 -26.85 -5.78 42.67
C MET A 228 -27.14 -4.59 43.61
N MET A 229 -27.14 -3.36 43.11
CA MET A 229 -27.51 -2.14 43.84
C MET A 229 -29.01 -1.79 43.73
N GLY A 230 -29.85 -2.68 43.18
CA GLY A 230 -31.29 -2.45 43.05
C GLY A 230 -31.74 -1.92 41.69
N GLY A 231 -30.99 -2.19 40.62
CA GLY A 231 -31.21 -1.67 39.27
C GLY A 231 -32.48 -2.14 38.52
N GLY A 232 -33.26 -3.08 39.08
CA GLY A 232 -34.54 -3.52 38.54
C GLY A 232 -34.49 -4.17 37.14
N MET A 233 -35.65 -4.43 36.56
CA MET A 233 -35.82 -5.18 35.29
C MET A 233 -35.05 -4.56 34.10
N MET A 234 -34.85 -3.25 34.08
CA MET A 234 -34.13 -2.54 33.00
C MET A 234 -32.62 -2.82 33.02
N ALA A 235 -32.00 -2.90 34.20
CA ALA A 235 -30.60 -3.28 34.35
C ALA A 235 -30.37 -4.73 33.89
N THR A 236 -31.31 -5.62 34.24
CA THR A 236 -31.29 -7.01 33.80
C THR A 236 -31.38 -7.15 32.27
N MET A 237 -32.23 -6.36 31.60
CA MET A 237 -32.33 -6.33 30.13
C MET A 237 -31.06 -5.81 29.46
N ALA A 238 -30.48 -4.73 29.98
CA ALA A 238 -29.22 -4.17 29.47
C ALA A 238 -28.04 -5.14 29.63
N LYS A 239 -27.98 -5.85 30.77
CA LYS A 239 -27.01 -6.94 31.02
C LYS A 239 -27.16 -8.05 29.98
N ARG A 240 -28.39 -8.49 29.69
CA ARG A 240 -28.66 -9.54 28.70
C ARG A 240 -28.23 -9.11 27.29
N ALA A 241 -28.56 -7.89 26.88
CA ALA A 241 -28.13 -7.34 25.59
C ALA A 241 -26.60 -7.19 25.47
N ALA A 242 -25.90 -6.87 26.57
CA ALA A 242 -24.44 -6.83 26.59
C ALA A 242 -23.83 -8.25 26.47
N ILE A 243 -24.41 -9.25 27.15
CA ILE A 243 -23.99 -10.65 27.06
C ILE A 243 -24.22 -11.21 25.66
N ASP A 244 -25.36 -10.91 25.02
CA ASP A 244 -25.66 -11.37 23.66
C ASP A 244 -24.69 -10.75 22.63
N ARG A 245 -24.32 -9.48 22.82
CA ARG A 245 -23.26 -8.84 22.03
C ARG A 245 -21.90 -9.49 22.27
N ALA A 246 -21.54 -9.80 23.52
CA ALA A 246 -20.32 -10.52 23.85
C ALA A 246 -20.29 -11.91 23.19
N LYS A 247 -21.41 -12.64 23.18
CA LYS A 247 -21.54 -13.94 22.50
C LYS A 247 -21.30 -13.82 21.00
N THR A 248 -21.90 -12.82 20.37
CA THR A 248 -21.71 -12.57 18.93
C THR A 248 -20.25 -12.25 18.61
N SER A 249 -19.60 -11.40 19.42
CA SER A 249 -18.17 -11.10 19.28
C SER A 249 -17.27 -12.32 19.50
N ALA A 250 -17.57 -13.14 20.50
CA ALA A 250 -16.82 -14.35 20.81
C ALA A 250 -16.92 -15.42 19.70
N ARG A 251 -18.12 -15.62 19.13
CA ARG A 251 -18.29 -16.50 17.95
C ARG A 251 -17.49 -16.02 16.75
N GLY A 252 -17.52 -14.71 16.48
CA GLY A 252 -16.69 -14.11 15.43
C GLY A 252 -15.19 -14.28 15.70
N ALA A 253 -14.76 -14.16 16.96
CA ALA A 253 -13.37 -14.39 17.36
C ALA A 253 -12.94 -15.85 17.18
N LYS A 254 -13.83 -16.84 17.38
CA LYS A 254 -13.57 -18.28 17.15
C LYS A 254 -13.05 -18.58 15.77
N ALA A 255 -13.76 -18.16 14.73
CA ALA A 255 -13.36 -18.42 13.35
C ALA A 255 -11.98 -17.83 13.01
N HIS A 256 -11.73 -16.58 13.41
CA HIS A 256 -10.43 -15.94 13.17
C HIS A 256 -9.30 -16.57 13.98
N MET A 257 -9.58 -17.02 15.20
CA MET A 257 -8.60 -17.70 16.05
C MET A 257 -8.25 -19.10 15.55
N GLU A 258 -9.21 -19.84 14.98
CA GLU A 258 -8.96 -21.14 14.34
C GLU A 258 -8.07 -20.97 13.10
N GLN A 259 -8.35 -19.96 12.26
CA GLN A 259 -7.49 -19.61 11.13
C GLN A 259 -6.09 -19.21 11.58
N PHE A 260 -5.99 -18.30 12.56
CA PHE A 260 -4.71 -17.87 13.13
C PHE A 260 -3.92 -19.06 13.68
N LYS A 261 -4.56 -19.95 14.47
CA LYS A 261 -3.93 -21.16 15.00
C LYS A 261 -3.43 -22.09 13.88
N SER A 262 -4.20 -22.26 12.81
CA SER A 262 -3.79 -23.06 11.65
C SER A 262 -2.55 -22.47 10.97
N HIS A 263 -2.50 -21.15 10.79
CA HIS A 263 -1.32 -20.49 10.20
C HIS A 263 -0.09 -20.57 11.10
N VAL A 264 -0.24 -20.37 12.42
CA VAL A 264 0.90 -20.51 13.34
C VAL A 264 1.38 -21.96 13.41
N MET A 265 0.47 -22.94 13.33
CA MET A 265 0.87 -24.35 13.25
C MET A 265 1.69 -24.63 11.99
N LYS A 266 1.26 -24.16 10.82
CA LYS A 266 2.03 -24.29 9.57
C LYS A 266 3.39 -23.63 9.64
N LEU A 267 3.46 -22.42 10.22
CA LEU A 267 4.72 -21.72 10.46
C LEU A 267 5.64 -22.51 11.40
N SER A 268 5.08 -23.10 12.46
CA SER A 268 5.84 -23.86 13.46
C SER A 268 6.31 -25.23 12.96
N THR A 269 5.72 -25.77 11.89
CA THR A 269 6.13 -27.06 11.30
C THR A 269 6.92 -26.91 10.00
N SER A 270 7.21 -25.67 9.59
CA SER A 270 7.99 -25.40 8.38
C SER A 270 9.47 -25.49 8.71
N ASP A 271 10.21 -26.30 7.95
CA ASP A 271 11.67 -26.45 8.05
C ASP A 271 12.40 -25.13 7.78
N SER A 272 11.74 -24.21 7.06
CA SER A 272 12.24 -22.90 6.65
C SER A 272 12.26 -21.87 7.79
N CYS A 273 11.60 -22.15 8.93
CA CYS A 273 11.48 -21.19 10.03
C CYS A 273 12.47 -21.47 11.18
N ARG A 274 13.37 -20.52 11.44
CA ARG A 274 14.42 -20.63 12.47
C ARG A 274 13.92 -20.46 13.91
N GLU A 275 12.68 -19.99 14.09
CA GLU A 275 12.06 -19.74 15.41
C GLU A 275 11.11 -20.86 15.87
N HIS A 276 11.35 -22.09 15.38
CA HIS A 276 10.54 -23.28 15.68
C HIS A 276 10.29 -23.46 17.19
N ASP A 277 11.33 -23.33 18.03
CA ASP A 277 11.23 -23.55 19.48
C ASP A 277 10.40 -22.48 20.21
N ILE A 278 10.50 -21.21 19.76
CA ILE A 278 9.82 -20.08 20.40
C ILE A 278 8.31 -20.17 20.11
N LEU A 279 7.95 -20.38 18.85
CA LEU A 279 6.56 -20.45 18.42
C LEU A 279 5.85 -21.70 18.92
N GLN A 280 6.53 -22.84 19.03
CA GLN A 280 5.93 -24.09 19.53
C GLN A 280 5.57 -23.99 21.04
N SER A 281 6.41 -23.32 21.83
CA SER A 281 6.15 -23.06 23.24
C SER A 281 4.94 -22.13 23.46
N ASP A 282 4.76 -21.12 22.60
CA ASP A 282 3.62 -20.21 22.63
C ASP A 282 2.35 -20.83 22.04
N LEU A 283 2.48 -21.70 21.04
CA LEU A 283 1.39 -22.41 20.37
C LEU A 283 0.73 -23.46 21.28
N SER A 284 1.52 -24.22 22.04
CA SER A 284 1.01 -25.15 23.06
C SER A 284 0.20 -24.43 24.15
N ASN A 285 0.49 -23.14 24.38
CA ASN A 285 -0.19 -22.28 25.33
C ASN A 285 -1.38 -21.49 24.74
N MET A 286 -1.68 -21.58 23.42
CA MET A 286 -2.83 -20.90 22.79
C MET A 286 -4.21 -21.43 23.22
N GLY A 287 -4.27 -22.48 24.05
CA GLY A 287 -5.52 -23.04 24.58
C GLY A 287 -6.40 -22.06 25.37
N GLY A 288 -5.88 -20.89 25.76
CA GLY A 288 -6.60 -19.90 26.56
C GLY A 288 -7.87 -19.34 25.88
N PHE A 289 -7.86 -19.18 24.56
CA PHE A 289 -9.07 -18.70 23.86
C PHE A 289 -10.08 -19.81 23.53
N SER A 290 -9.60 -21.01 23.18
CA SER A 290 -10.49 -22.17 23.00
C SER A 290 -11.21 -22.45 24.31
N ALA A 291 -10.47 -22.52 25.42
CA ALA A 291 -11.03 -22.68 26.76
C ALA A 291 -12.00 -21.56 27.13
N PHE A 292 -11.72 -20.30 26.74
CA PHE A 292 -12.68 -19.22 26.87
C PHE A 292 -13.96 -19.51 26.07
N CYS A 293 -13.87 -19.84 24.78
CA CYS A 293 -15.04 -20.05 23.93
C CYS A 293 -15.88 -21.22 24.42
N ASP A 294 -15.25 -22.34 24.75
CA ASP A 294 -15.95 -23.54 25.19
C ASP A 294 -16.68 -23.25 26.51
N TYR A 295 -16.00 -22.65 27.49
CA TYR A 295 -16.62 -22.27 28.76
C TYR A 295 -17.69 -21.16 28.62
N PHE A 296 -17.40 -20.08 27.90
CA PHE A 296 -18.27 -18.92 27.73
C PHE A 296 -19.50 -19.22 26.86
N MET A 297 -19.36 -20.08 25.85
CA MET A 297 -20.49 -20.49 25.01
C MET A 297 -21.38 -21.50 25.74
N ASP A 298 -20.81 -22.48 26.45
CA ASP A 298 -21.58 -23.56 27.08
C ASP A 298 -22.21 -23.14 28.41
N SER A 299 -21.51 -22.35 29.23
CA SER A 299 -21.98 -21.97 30.58
C SER A 299 -23.04 -20.87 30.58
N PHE A 300 -23.05 -20.00 29.55
CA PHE A 300 -24.00 -18.89 29.44
C PHE A 300 -25.32 -19.28 28.76
N VAL A 301 -25.59 -20.57 28.56
CA VAL A 301 -26.85 -21.09 28.00
C VAL A 301 -27.97 -21.07 29.06
N ILE A 302 -27.63 -21.05 30.34
CA ILE A 302 -28.61 -21.04 31.44
C ILE A 302 -29.01 -19.59 31.76
N ASP A 303 -30.32 -19.33 31.97
CA ASP A 303 -30.94 -18.00 32.13
C ASP A 303 -30.44 -17.14 33.31
N TRP A 304 -29.45 -17.60 34.06
CA TRP A 304 -28.86 -16.86 35.17
C TRP A 304 -27.34 -16.81 35.10
N VAL A 305 -26.85 -15.79 34.39
CA VAL A 305 -25.41 -15.50 34.32
C VAL A 305 -24.96 -14.86 35.64
N VAL A 306 -24.19 -15.62 36.40
CA VAL A 306 -23.58 -15.18 37.66
C VAL A 306 -22.37 -14.29 37.39
N GLN A 307 -22.15 -13.28 38.23
CA GLN A 307 -21.03 -12.34 38.12
C GLN A 307 -19.66 -13.05 38.06
N SER A 308 -19.51 -14.19 38.75
CA SER A 308 -18.29 -15.00 38.72
C SER A 308 -17.96 -15.55 37.32
N GLN A 309 -18.98 -15.96 36.55
CA GLN A 309 -18.80 -16.47 35.19
C GLN A 309 -18.33 -15.37 34.23
N ILE A 310 -18.87 -14.15 34.36
CA ILE A 310 -18.44 -12.97 33.59
C ILE A 310 -16.98 -12.64 33.89
N SER A 311 -16.59 -12.69 35.18
CA SER A 311 -15.21 -12.43 35.60
C SER A 311 -14.22 -13.45 35.02
N GLN A 312 -14.56 -14.75 35.07
CA GLN A 312 -13.73 -15.81 34.51
C GLN A 312 -13.62 -15.73 32.98
N ALA A 313 -14.74 -15.43 32.30
CA ALA A 313 -14.78 -15.20 30.87
C ALA A 313 -13.87 -14.02 30.47
N ARG A 314 -13.92 -12.91 31.22
CA ARG A 314 -13.05 -11.75 31.04
C ARG A 314 -11.58 -12.09 31.21
N ALA A 315 -11.23 -12.80 32.30
CA ALA A 315 -9.85 -13.21 32.56
C ALA A 315 -9.29 -14.07 31.42
N SER A 316 -10.06 -15.07 30.97
CA SER A 316 -9.65 -15.97 29.88
C SER A 316 -9.53 -15.22 28.54
N CYS A 317 -10.45 -14.30 28.24
CA CYS A 317 -10.39 -13.43 27.06
C CYS A 317 -9.16 -12.52 27.09
N ASN A 318 -8.80 -11.94 28.24
CA ASN A 318 -7.61 -11.11 28.39
C ASN A 318 -6.32 -11.92 28.24
N THR A 319 -6.26 -13.13 28.78
CA THR A 319 -5.14 -14.06 28.56
C THR A 319 -4.99 -14.40 27.08
N ALA A 320 -6.10 -14.64 26.37
CA ALA A 320 -6.07 -14.85 24.92
C ALA A 320 -5.53 -13.63 24.16
N ILE A 321 -6.01 -12.41 24.49
CA ILE A 321 -5.52 -11.16 23.90
C ILE A 321 -4.01 -11.02 24.10
N ALA A 322 -3.51 -11.23 25.32
CA ALA A 322 -2.09 -11.11 25.65
C ALA A 322 -1.24 -12.10 24.82
N LYS A 323 -1.68 -13.36 24.73
CA LYS A 323 -0.98 -14.41 23.97
C LYS A 323 -0.94 -14.11 22.47
N VAL A 324 -2.09 -13.85 21.87
CA VAL A 324 -2.17 -13.54 20.43
C VAL A 324 -1.38 -12.28 20.11
N SER A 325 -1.41 -11.28 20.99
CA SER A 325 -0.64 -10.04 20.79
C SER A 325 0.86 -10.27 20.89
N GLY A 326 1.31 -11.16 21.78
CA GLY A 326 2.71 -11.55 21.89
C GLY A 326 3.19 -12.22 20.61
N ILE A 327 2.43 -13.21 20.13
CA ILE A 327 2.77 -13.99 18.93
C ILE A 327 2.80 -13.08 17.70
N VAL A 328 1.75 -12.26 17.48
CA VAL A 328 1.72 -11.30 16.37
C VAL A 328 2.94 -10.37 16.40
N LYS A 329 3.33 -9.87 17.58
CA LYS A 329 4.49 -8.98 17.71
C LYS A 329 5.81 -9.68 17.38
N THR A 330 6.01 -10.90 17.87
CA THR A 330 7.20 -11.71 17.57
C THR A 330 7.25 -12.00 16.06
N THR A 331 6.14 -12.48 15.48
CA THR A 331 6.03 -12.75 14.04
C THR A 331 6.23 -11.49 13.19
N GLU A 332 5.72 -10.33 13.58
CA GLU A 332 5.96 -9.07 12.87
C GLU A 332 7.45 -8.69 12.88
N THR A 333 8.12 -8.91 14.00
CA THR A 333 9.57 -8.64 14.13
C THR A 333 10.36 -9.57 13.21
N ARG A 334 10.06 -10.88 13.23
CA ARG A 334 10.68 -11.86 12.33
C ARG A 334 10.37 -11.59 10.87
N LEU A 335 9.15 -11.16 10.54
CA LEU A 335 8.74 -10.81 9.16
C LEU A 335 9.60 -9.68 8.59
N VAL A 336 9.88 -8.64 9.39
CA VAL A 336 10.76 -7.55 8.96
C VAL A 336 12.19 -8.04 8.75
N ALA A 337 12.71 -8.87 9.66
CA ALA A 337 14.05 -9.45 9.53
C ALA A 337 14.16 -10.36 8.30
N ALA A 338 13.24 -11.30 8.12
CA ALA A 338 13.22 -12.23 6.99
C ALA A 338 13.09 -11.52 5.64
N ARG A 339 12.27 -10.45 5.55
CA ARG A 339 12.22 -9.58 4.35
C ARG A 339 13.55 -8.89 4.07
N GLY A 340 14.23 -8.42 5.12
CA GLY A 340 15.57 -7.83 5.01
C GLY A 340 16.60 -8.83 4.50
N GLU A 341 16.61 -10.05 5.08
CA GLU A 341 17.48 -11.14 4.65
C GLU A 341 17.20 -11.56 3.19
N ALA A 342 15.92 -11.67 2.79
CA ALA A 342 15.53 -12.02 1.43
C ALA A 342 16.00 -10.96 0.42
N ALA A 343 15.86 -9.68 0.77
CA ALA A 343 16.35 -8.57 -0.04
C ALA A 343 17.87 -8.57 -0.16
N GLN A 344 18.59 -8.86 0.93
CA GLN A 344 20.04 -9.00 0.92
C GLN A 344 20.49 -10.17 0.03
N CYS A 345 19.88 -11.35 0.17
CA CYS A 345 20.18 -12.50 -0.69
C CYS A 345 20.00 -12.18 -2.18
N LYS A 346 18.90 -11.49 -2.52
CA LYS A 346 18.64 -11.05 -3.90
C LYS A 346 19.66 -10.03 -4.40
N GLN A 347 20.13 -9.14 -3.53
CA GLN A 347 21.18 -8.17 -3.86
C GLN A 347 22.53 -8.86 -4.11
N GLU A 348 22.90 -9.82 -3.26
CA GLU A 348 24.12 -10.62 -3.41
C GLU A 348 24.07 -11.47 -4.69
N GLU A 349 22.92 -12.11 -4.96
CA GLU A 349 22.66 -12.83 -6.21
C GLU A 349 22.86 -11.92 -7.44
N THR A 350 22.26 -10.73 -7.41
CA THR A 350 22.40 -9.74 -8.48
C THR A 350 23.85 -9.31 -8.65
N ALA A 351 24.59 -9.09 -7.55
CA ALA A 351 25.99 -8.71 -7.61
C ALA A 351 26.84 -9.78 -8.28
N ILE A 352 26.70 -11.05 -7.89
CA ILE A 352 27.42 -12.19 -8.49
C ILE A 352 27.10 -12.31 -9.97
N VAL A 353 25.81 -12.29 -10.33
CA VAL A 353 25.38 -12.41 -11.73
C VAL A 353 25.94 -11.26 -12.56
N LEU A 354 25.95 -10.02 -12.07
CA LEU A 354 26.45 -8.87 -12.82
C LEU A 354 27.99 -8.84 -12.92
N SER A 355 28.72 -9.16 -11.85
CA SER A 355 30.19 -9.09 -11.85
C SER A 355 30.88 -10.24 -12.58
N PHE A 356 30.19 -11.36 -12.78
CA PHE A 356 30.78 -12.53 -13.45
C PHE A 356 31.15 -12.22 -14.91
N GLY A 357 32.40 -12.54 -15.27
CA GLY A 357 32.97 -12.31 -16.61
C GLY A 357 33.35 -10.86 -16.92
N GLN A 358 33.35 -9.96 -15.93
CA GLN A 358 33.91 -8.61 -16.08
C GLN A 358 35.38 -8.62 -15.63
N GLN A 359 36.29 -9.08 -16.50
CA GLN A 359 37.74 -8.93 -16.32
C GLN A 359 38.38 -8.38 -17.59
#